data_AF-A0A915J7X8-F1
#
_entry.id   AF-A0A915J7X8-F1
#
_cell.length_a   1.000
_cell.length_b   1.000
_cell.length_c   1.000
_cell.angle_alpha   90.00
_cell.angle_beta   90.00
_cell.angle_gamma   90.00
#
_symmetry.space_group_name_H-M   'P 1'
#
loop_
_entity.id
_entity.type
_entity.pdbx_description
1 polymer ?
#
loop_
_entity_poly.entity_id
_entity_poly.type
_entity_poly.pdbx_seq_one_letter_code
_entity_poly.pdbx_strand_id
1 'polypeptide(L)'
;MHRKNQNLTSIITARVQETMKNYPVKAESMSLWDSLQRNFNCCGTLNYTDWSDSVAYYRINEKLPQGCCGYTVHSEEIVTSDFRETVCSADSADLYIGKPKPYDPGLGCLDKMLTWINKNSTIISSVGLVIASLQVFEILFSCCLARRVKRDDEYYYSYY
;
A
#
# COMPACT_ATOMS: atom_id res chain seq x y z
N MET A 1 14.74 21.65 12.85
CA MET A 1 14.34 20.71 11.78
C MET A 1 12.95 20.06 11.96
N HIS A 2 12.23 20.22 13.07
CA HIS A 2 10.93 19.55 13.32
C HIS A 2 9.69 20.06 12.54
N ARG A 3 9.66 21.31 12.04
CA ARG A 3 8.47 21.87 11.37
C ARG A 3 8.20 21.33 9.94
N LYS A 4 9.21 20.89 9.19
CA LYS A 4 9.03 20.42 7.80
C LYS A 4 8.27 19.08 7.71
N ASN A 5 8.48 18.20 8.69
CA ASN A 5 7.90 16.86 8.67
C ASN A 5 6.39 16.86 8.98
N GLN A 6 5.90 17.77 9.83
CA GLN A 6 4.48 17.84 10.20
C GLN A 6 3.58 18.21 9.01
N ASN A 7 4.04 19.14 8.16
CA ASN A 7 3.30 19.54 6.96
C ASN A 7 3.29 18.43 5.89
N LEU A 8 4.35 17.64 5.78
CA LEU A 8 4.40 16.55 4.82
C LEU A 8 3.50 15.40 5.25
N THR A 9 3.54 15.01 6.53
CA THR A 9 2.69 13.93 7.05
C THR A 9 1.21 14.28 6.91
N SER A 10 0.80 15.51 7.18
CA SER A 10 -0.59 15.93 7.02
C SER A 10 -1.05 15.92 5.56
N ILE A 11 -0.19 16.37 4.62
CA ILE A 11 -0.49 16.30 3.18
C ILE A 11 -0.63 14.84 2.72
N ILE A 12 0.31 13.97 3.10
CA ILE A 12 0.26 12.55 2.74
C ILE A 12 -0.99 11.91 3.32
N THR A 13 -1.29 12.16 4.60
CA THR A 13 -2.49 11.65 5.27
C THR A 13 -3.74 12.05 4.51
N ALA A 14 -3.89 13.33 4.18
CA ALA A 14 -5.05 13.83 3.43
C ALA A 14 -5.20 13.15 2.06
N ARG A 15 -4.08 12.95 1.34
CA ARG A 15 -4.09 12.27 0.04
C ARG A 15 -4.42 10.79 0.15
N VAL A 16 -3.92 10.11 1.17
CA VAL A 16 -4.25 8.70 1.43
C VAL A 16 -5.72 8.58 1.82
N GLN A 17 -6.22 9.41 2.72
CA GLN A 17 -7.65 9.42 3.06
C GLN A 17 -8.55 9.71 1.85
N GLU A 18 -8.11 10.56 0.92
CA GLU A 18 -8.83 10.83 -0.33
C GLU A 18 -8.96 9.56 -1.21
N THR A 19 -7.95 8.69 -1.27
CA THR A 19 -8.07 7.42 -2.00
C THR A 19 -9.04 6.45 -1.31
N MET A 20 -9.14 6.52 0.02
CA MET A 20 -10.07 5.69 0.80
C MET A 20 -11.53 6.02 0.49
N LYS A 21 -11.86 7.28 0.18
CA LYS A 21 -13.20 7.68 -0.28
C LYS A 21 -13.62 7.03 -1.59
N ASN A 22 -12.66 6.66 -2.44
CA ASN A 22 -12.92 6.00 -3.72
C ASN A 22 -13.14 4.48 -3.57
N TYR A 23 -12.94 3.92 -2.37
CA TYR A 23 -13.11 2.50 -2.09
C TYR A 23 -14.44 1.91 -2.60
N PRO A 24 -15.63 2.47 -2.29
CA PRO A 24 -16.90 1.90 -2.76
C PRO A 24 -17.16 2.10 -4.26
N VAL A 25 -16.42 2.97 -4.94
CA VAL A 25 -16.72 3.39 -6.32
C VAL A 25 -15.77 2.75 -7.33
N LYS A 26 -14.48 2.61 -6.99
CA LYS A 26 -13.44 2.15 -7.91
C LYS A 26 -12.93 0.78 -7.48
N ALA A 27 -13.07 -0.21 -8.35
CA ALA A 27 -12.55 -1.56 -8.13
C ALA A 27 -11.04 -1.59 -7.86
N GLU A 28 -10.27 -0.72 -8.52
CA GLU A 28 -8.84 -0.56 -8.25
C GLU A 28 -8.59 -0.07 -6.82
N SER A 29 -9.30 0.98 -6.37
CA SER A 29 -9.17 1.48 -5.00
C SER A 29 -9.60 0.43 -3.98
N MET A 30 -10.66 -0.33 -4.24
CA MET A 30 -11.08 -1.45 -3.41
C MET A 30 -9.95 -2.47 -3.26
N SER A 31 -9.42 -3.00 -4.37
CA SER A 31 -8.35 -4.00 -4.38
C SER A 31 -7.06 -3.52 -3.72
N LEU A 32 -6.68 -2.26 -3.94
CA LEU A 32 -5.51 -1.64 -3.34
C LEU A 32 -5.63 -1.58 -1.82
N TRP A 33 -6.74 -1.02 -1.30
CA TRP A 33 -6.98 -0.92 0.13
C TRP A 33 -7.09 -2.28 0.79
N ASP A 34 -7.72 -3.23 0.12
CA ASP A 34 -7.84 -4.59 0.61
C ASP A 34 -6.48 -5.28 0.77
N SER A 35 -5.63 -5.15 -0.24
CA SER A 35 -4.28 -5.72 -0.22
C SER A 35 -3.39 -5.03 0.80
N LEU A 36 -3.46 -3.70 0.86
CA LEU A 36 -2.68 -2.90 1.79
C LEU A 36 -3.02 -3.25 3.26
N GLN A 37 -4.31 -3.36 3.58
CA GLN A 37 -4.76 -3.69 4.93
C GLN A 37 -4.34 -5.10 5.37
N ARG A 38 -4.47 -6.10 4.48
CA ARG A 38 -4.02 -7.47 4.74
C ARG A 38 -2.50 -7.58 4.87
N ASN A 39 -1.75 -6.97 3.95
CA ASN A 39 -0.29 -7.12 3.91
C ASN A 39 0.41 -6.40 5.07
N PHE A 40 -0.12 -5.24 5.49
CA PHE A 40 0.46 -4.46 6.58
C PHE A 40 -0.21 -4.72 7.94
N ASN A 41 -1.19 -5.63 7.98
CA ASN A 41 -1.97 -5.95 9.17
C ASN A 41 -2.49 -4.69 9.87
N CYS A 42 -3.19 -3.85 9.13
CA CYS A 42 -3.73 -2.57 9.58
C CYS A 42 -5.15 -2.35 9.06
N CYS A 43 -5.87 -1.37 9.61
CA CYS A 43 -7.20 -0.99 9.15
C CYS A 43 -7.34 0.54 9.17
N GLY A 44 -7.79 1.09 8.04
CA GLY A 44 -7.92 2.54 7.83
C GLY A 44 -6.58 3.26 7.66
N THR A 45 -6.63 4.58 7.46
CA THR A 45 -5.42 5.38 7.20
C THR A 45 -4.61 5.59 8.48
N LEU A 46 -5.27 6.11 9.50
CA LEU A 46 -4.76 6.36 10.85
C LEU A 46 -5.28 5.32 11.84
N ASN A 47 -6.53 4.86 11.68
CA ASN A 47 -7.11 3.74 12.40
C ASN A 47 -8.44 3.31 11.75
N TYR A 48 -9.08 2.28 12.31
CA TYR A 48 -10.31 1.70 11.76
C TYR A 48 -11.52 2.67 11.73
N THR A 49 -11.58 3.70 12.58
CA THR A 49 -12.69 4.67 12.60
C THR A 49 -12.68 5.57 11.38
N ASP A 50 -11.57 5.64 10.64
CA ASP A 50 -11.56 6.35 9.36
C ASP A 50 -12.65 5.81 8.41
N TRP A 51 -13.01 4.53 8.50
CA TRP A 51 -14.09 3.94 7.71
C TRP A 51 -15.47 4.48 8.10
N SER A 52 -15.76 4.62 9.40
CA SER A 52 -17.03 5.19 9.87
C SER A 52 -17.13 6.68 9.58
N ASP A 53 -16.02 7.39 9.72
CA ASP A 53 -16.00 8.85 9.71
C ASP A 53 -15.98 9.40 8.28
N SER A 54 -15.25 8.74 7.38
CA SER A 54 -14.87 9.31 6.08
C SER A 54 -15.36 8.58 4.84
N VAL A 55 -15.95 7.38 4.95
CA VAL A 55 -16.31 6.55 3.79
C VAL A 55 -17.78 6.14 3.78
N ALA A 56 -18.46 6.41 2.67
CA ALA A 56 -19.87 6.02 2.47
C ALA A 56 -20.09 4.50 2.56
N TYR A 57 -19.07 3.71 2.24
CA TYR A 57 -19.09 2.24 2.32
C TYR A 57 -19.56 1.75 3.69
N TYR A 58 -18.93 2.22 4.78
CA TYR A 58 -19.29 1.79 6.13
C TYR A 58 -20.69 2.25 6.51
N ARG A 59 -21.07 3.49 6.13
CA ARG A 59 -22.39 4.06 6.44
C ARG A 59 -23.55 3.31 5.77
N ILE A 60 -23.30 2.67 4.63
CA ILE A 60 -24.32 1.92 3.88
C ILE A 60 -24.38 0.47 4.35
N ASN A 61 -23.22 -0.15 4.58
CA ASN A 61 -23.14 -1.59 4.81
C ASN A 61 -23.05 -1.95 6.30
N GLU A 62 -22.79 -0.97 7.17
CA GLU A 62 -22.51 -1.15 8.61
C GLU A 62 -21.38 -2.17 8.88
N LYS A 63 -20.48 -2.31 7.89
CA LYS A 63 -19.41 -3.30 7.83
C LYS A 63 -18.09 -2.64 7.47
N LEU A 64 -17.02 -3.10 8.11
CA LEU A 64 -15.66 -2.77 7.69
C LEU A 64 -15.33 -3.46 6.37
N PRO A 65 -14.39 -2.91 5.58
CA PRO A 65 -13.87 -3.56 4.37
C PRO A 65 -13.35 -4.97 4.62
N GLN A 66 -13.45 -5.84 3.61
CA GLN A 66 -12.94 -7.21 3.69
C GLN A 66 -11.44 -7.24 4.04
N GLY A 67 -10.63 -6.32 3.53
CA GLY A 67 -9.22 -6.22 3.90
C GLY A 67 -8.94 -5.87 5.36
N CYS A 68 -9.88 -5.23 6.07
CA CYS A 68 -9.79 -5.02 7.52
C CYS A 68 -10.18 -6.25 8.31
N CYS A 69 -10.92 -7.19 7.74
CA CYS A 69 -11.50 -8.30 8.47
C CYS A 69 -10.54 -9.47 8.44
N GLY A 70 -10.04 -9.86 9.60
CA GLY A 70 -9.16 -11.01 9.72
C GLY A 70 -9.97 -12.27 9.49
N TYR A 71 -9.52 -13.14 8.57
CA TYR A 71 -9.97 -14.52 8.61
C TYR A 71 -9.31 -15.16 9.84
N THR A 72 -9.96 -15.08 11.01
CA THR A 72 -9.56 -15.93 12.12
C THR A 72 -10.04 -17.33 11.80
N VAL A 73 -9.16 -18.15 11.20
CA VAL A 73 -9.16 -19.57 11.54
C VAL A 73 -8.62 -19.60 12.96
N HIS A 74 -9.51 -19.44 13.94
CA HIS A 74 -9.13 -19.75 15.32
C HIS A 74 -8.67 -21.21 15.34
N SER A 75 -7.40 -21.37 15.67
CA SER A 75 -6.79 -22.63 16.09
C SER A 75 -7.73 -23.38 17.04
N GLU A 76 -8.05 -24.63 16.70
CA GLU A 76 -8.55 -25.68 17.60
C GLU A 76 -9.59 -25.27 18.65
N GLU A 77 -10.70 -24.65 18.22
CA GLU A 77 -11.96 -24.83 18.93
C GLU A 77 -13.05 -25.20 17.93
N ILE A 78 -13.69 -26.34 18.20
CA ILE A 78 -14.80 -26.88 17.43
C ILE A 78 -15.88 -25.80 17.38
N VAL A 79 -16.04 -25.14 16.22
CA VAL A 79 -17.19 -24.30 15.94
C VAL A 79 -18.38 -25.24 15.80
N THR A 80 -19.12 -25.45 16.90
CA THR A 80 -20.46 -26.01 16.82
C THR A 80 -21.30 -25.08 15.97
N SER A 81 -21.94 -25.67 14.96
CA SER A 81 -22.87 -25.07 14.01
C SER A 81 -23.77 -23.97 14.60
N ASP A 82 -23.38 -22.72 14.43
CA ASP A 82 -24.30 -21.63 14.10
C ASP A 82 -23.55 -20.67 13.17
N PHE A 83 -23.79 -20.81 11.88
CA PHE A 83 -23.29 -19.90 10.84
C PHE A 83 -24.06 -18.57 10.95
N ARG A 84 -23.92 -17.88 12.07
CA ARG A 84 -24.22 -16.45 12.15
C ARG A 84 -23.04 -15.74 11.51
N GLU A 85 -23.27 -15.23 10.31
CA GLU A 85 -22.40 -14.29 9.59
C GLU A 85 -21.69 -13.37 10.59
N THR A 86 -20.41 -13.63 10.86
CA THR A 86 -19.66 -12.84 11.83
C THR A 86 -19.44 -11.48 11.22
N VAL A 87 -20.34 -10.54 11.54
CA VAL A 87 -20.31 -9.18 11.01
C VAL A 87 -19.07 -8.49 11.55
N CYS A 88 -18.08 -8.32 10.69
CA CYS A 88 -16.90 -7.52 10.97
C CYS A 88 -17.29 -6.04 10.93
N SER A 89 -17.71 -5.52 12.08
CA SER A 89 -18.05 -4.12 12.31
C SER A 89 -17.07 -3.48 13.30
N ALA A 90 -17.12 -2.15 13.44
CA ALA A 90 -16.36 -1.42 14.46
C ALA A 90 -16.62 -1.93 15.89
N ASP A 91 -17.83 -2.45 16.13
CA ASP A 91 -18.28 -2.93 17.44
C ASP A 91 -17.89 -4.40 17.72
N SER A 92 -17.45 -5.13 16.69
CA SER A 92 -16.98 -6.50 16.84
C SER A 92 -15.58 -6.51 17.48
N ALA A 93 -15.55 -6.72 18.80
CA ALA A 93 -14.36 -6.63 19.64
C ALA A 93 -13.22 -7.59 19.26
N ASP A 94 -13.44 -8.57 18.37
CA ASP A 94 -12.45 -9.60 18.05
C ASP A 94 -12.12 -9.82 16.56
N LEU A 95 -12.75 -9.10 15.60
CA LEU A 95 -12.74 -9.55 14.18
C LEU A 95 -11.97 -8.69 13.16
N TYR A 96 -11.45 -7.52 13.54
CA TYR A 96 -10.68 -6.67 12.62
C TYR A 96 -9.17 -6.64 12.90
N ILE A 97 -8.41 -6.52 11.81
CA ILE A 97 -6.96 -6.41 11.73
C ILE A 97 -6.53 -5.02 12.22
N GLY A 98 -5.42 -4.93 12.95
CA GLY A 98 -4.91 -3.66 13.47
C GLY A 98 -5.56 -3.22 14.80
N LYS A 99 -6.18 -4.15 15.54
CA LYS A 99 -6.61 -3.90 16.92
C LYS A 99 -5.44 -3.51 17.82
N PRO A 100 -5.67 -2.57 18.77
CA PRO A 100 -4.71 -2.31 19.83
C PRO A 100 -4.43 -3.58 20.64
N LYS A 101 -3.17 -3.98 20.70
CA LYS A 101 -2.63 -5.02 21.58
C LYS A 101 -1.71 -4.34 22.61
N PRO A 102 -1.40 -4.99 23.75
CA PRO A 102 -0.49 -4.43 24.75
C PRO A 102 0.87 -3.96 24.20
N TYR A 103 1.31 -4.50 23.05
CA TYR A 103 2.57 -4.17 22.40
C TYR A 103 2.41 -3.45 21.03
N ASP A 104 1.18 -3.16 20.60
CA ASP A 104 0.88 -2.53 19.31
C ASP A 104 -0.36 -1.65 19.47
N PRO A 105 -0.26 -0.31 19.49
CA PRO A 105 -1.37 0.56 19.86
C PRO A 105 -2.51 0.61 18.84
N GLY A 106 -2.50 -0.25 17.81
CA GLY A 106 -3.55 -0.30 16.79
C GLY A 106 -3.33 0.77 15.72
N LEU A 107 -2.10 0.86 15.22
CA LEU A 107 -1.70 1.83 14.21
C LEU A 107 -2.43 1.60 12.88
N GLY A 108 -2.88 2.68 12.26
CA GLY A 108 -3.40 2.67 10.90
C GLY A 108 -2.33 2.36 9.86
N CYS A 109 -2.78 2.18 8.63
CA CYS A 109 -1.92 1.72 7.56
C CYS A 109 -0.83 2.71 7.17
N LEU A 110 -1.07 4.01 7.33
CA LEU A 110 -0.04 5.02 7.05
C LEU A 110 1.17 4.83 7.95
N ASP A 111 0.95 4.67 9.26
CA ASP A 111 2.03 4.48 10.24
C ASP A 111 2.74 3.13 10.06
N LYS A 112 1.98 2.06 9.80
CA LYS A 112 2.56 0.72 9.52
C LYS A 112 3.42 0.74 8.27
N MET A 113 2.95 1.37 7.19
CA MET A 113 3.70 1.51 5.95
C MET A 113 4.95 2.38 6.14
N LEU A 114 4.84 3.54 6.80
CA LEU A 114 5.99 4.41 7.09
C LEU A 114 7.03 3.70 7.97
N THR A 115 6.58 2.95 8.96
CA THR A 115 7.45 2.13 9.82
C THR A 115 8.15 1.05 9.02
N TRP A 116 7.44 0.37 8.11
CA TRP A 116 8.03 -0.62 7.21
C TRP A 116 9.06 0.00 6.27
N ILE A 117 8.78 1.16 5.67
CA ILE A 117 9.72 1.88 4.80
C ILE A 117 10.97 2.27 5.59
N ASN A 118 10.82 2.85 6.78
CA ASN A 118 11.95 3.24 7.61
C ASN A 118 12.80 2.03 8.03
N LYS A 119 12.15 0.92 8.39
CA LYS A 119 12.82 -0.32 8.78
C LYS A 119 13.55 -0.99 7.62
N ASN A 120 12.98 -0.95 6.42
CA ASN A 120 13.51 -1.60 5.22
C ASN A 120 14.22 -0.62 4.27
N SER A 121 14.50 0.61 4.72
CA SER A 121 15.02 1.70 3.88
C SER A 121 16.32 1.30 3.17
N THR A 122 17.21 0.57 3.85
CA THR A 122 18.46 0.06 3.26
C THR A 122 18.20 -0.86 2.07
N ILE A 123 17.22 -1.77 2.18
CA ILE A 123 16.87 -2.70 1.11
C ILE A 123 16.32 -1.91 -0.08
N ILE A 124 15.33 -1.05 0.17
CA ILE A 124 14.68 -0.24 -0.87
C ILE A 124 15.69 0.66 -1.59
N SER A 125 16.56 1.34 -0.83
CA SER A 125 17.60 2.22 -1.38
C SER A 125 18.62 1.46 -2.22
N SER A 126 19.04 0.27 -1.78
CA SER A 126 20.01 -0.54 -2.53
C SER A 126 19.46 -1.01 -3.88
N VAL A 127 18.20 -1.48 -3.91
CA VAL A 127 17.53 -1.87 -5.15
C VAL A 127 17.41 -0.68 -6.11
N GLY A 128 17.04 0.50 -5.59
CA GLY A 128 16.97 1.72 -6.38
C GLY A 128 18.32 2.12 -7.01
N LEU A 129 19.42 2.00 -6.26
CA LEU A 129 20.76 2.34 -6.76
C LEU A 129 21.22 1.39 -7.89
N VAL A 130 20.93 0.10 -7.75
CA VAL A 130 21.25 -0.90 -8.79
C VAL A 130 20.46 -0.59 -10.06
N ILE A 131 19.16 -0.35 -9.94
CA ILE A 131 18.29 -0.02 -11.08
C ILE A 131 18.76 1.27 -11.76
N ALA A 132 19.09 2.31 -11.00
CA ALA A 132 19.59 3.57 -11.54
C ALA A 132 20.93 3.38 -12.30
N SER A 133 21.82 2.53 -11.79
CA SER A 133 23.08 2.22 -12.45
C SER A 133 22.84 1.52 -13.80
N LEU A 134 21.95 0.53 -13.84
CA LEU A 134 21.58 -0.18 -15.07
C LEU A 134 20.99 0.76 -16.11
N GLN A 135 20.10 1.67 -15.72
CA GLN A 135 19.51 2.66 -16.63
C GLN A 135 20.57 3.55 -17.29
N VAL A 136 21.61 3.96 -16.55
CA VAL A 136 22.72 4.73 -17.13
C VAL A 136 23.50 3.89 -18.15
N PHE A 137 23.79 2.62 -17.83
CA PHE A 137 24.45 1.73 -18.79
C PHE A 137 23.62 1.47 -20.05
N GLU A 138 22.30 1.33 -19.91
CA GLU A 138 21.36 1.17 -21.03
C GLU A 138 21.38 2.37 -21.97
N ILE A 139 21.38 3.60 -21.43
CA ILE A 139 21.46 4.83 -22.22
C ILE A 139 22.81 4.90 -22.95
N LEU A 140 23.92 4.59 -22.27
CA LEU A 140 25.25 4.60 -22.87
C LEU A 140 25.35 3.58 -24.01
N PHE A 141 24.88 2.35 -23.78
CA PHE A 141 24.90 1.29 -24.78
C PHE A 141 24.04 1.64 -25.99
N SER A 142 22.82 2.17 -25.76
CA SER A 142 21.93 2.63 -26.82
C SER A 142 22.56 3.74 -27.66
N CYS A 143 23.22 4.71 -27.01
CA CYS A 143 23.97 5.77 -27.70
C CYS A 143 25.12 5.21 -28.54
N CYS A 144 25.89 4.26 -27.99
CA CYS A 144 27.00 3.61 -28.69
C CYS A 144 26.52 2.82 -29.91
N LEU A 145 25.42 2.05 -29.77
CA LEU A 145 24.83 1.30 -30.86
C LEU A 145 24.31 2.22 -31.96
N ALA A 146 23.56 3.26 -31.61
CA ALA A 146 23.03 4.23 -32.57
C ALA A 146 24.14 4.92 -33.37
N ARG A 147 25.24 5.31 -32.71
CA ARG A 147 26.40 5.89 -33.40
C ARG A 147 27.09 4.90 -34.33
N ARG A 148 27.14 3.62 -33.96
CA ARG A 148 27.72 2.58 -34.80
C ARG A 148 26.90 2.37 -36.07
N VAL A 149 25.57 2.20 -35.93
CA VAL A 149 24.66 2.04 -37.07
C VAL A 149 24.77 3.23 -38.03
N LYS A 150 24.71 4.46 -37.50
CA LYS A 150 24.83 5.67 -38.33
C LYS A 150 26.15 5.71 -39.13
N ARG A 151 27.26 5.29 -38.50
CA ARG A 151 28.56 5.25 -39.19
C ARG A 151 28.61 4.19 -40.28
N ASP A 152 27.99 3.03 -40.04
CA ASP A 152 27.92 1.96 -41.03
C ASP A 152 27.05 2.39 -42.23
N ASP A 153 25.95 3.12 -42.01
CA ASP A 153 25.13 3.72 -43.06
C ASP A 153 25.90 4.77 -43.88
N GLU A 154 26.61 5.70 -43.21
CA GLU A 154 27.40 6.75 -43.86
C GLU A 154 28.57 6.19 -44.67
N TYR A 155 29.21 5.11 -44.19
CA TYR A 155 30.24 4.39 -44.93
C TYR A 155 29.69 3.73 -46.20
N TYR A 156 28.47 3.18 -46.16
CA TYR A 156 27.84 2.54 -47.32
C TYR A 156 27.53 3.55 -48.44
N TYR A 157 27.08 4.77 -48.10
CA TYR A 157 26.84 5.84 -49.09
C TYR A 157 28.12 6.49 -49.64
N SER A 158 29.28 6.34 -48.99
CA SER A 158 30.55 6.86 -49.51
C SER A 158 31.15 5.99 -50.62
N TYR A 159 30.64 4.78 -50.81
CA TYR A 159 31.16 3.79 -51.77
C TYR A 159 30.29 3.62 -53.03
N TYR A 160 29.17 4.34 -53.11
CA TYR A 160 28.25 4.41 -54.25
C TYR A 160 28.04 5.87 -54.67
#